data_AF-A0A953IN97-F1
#
_entry.id   AF-A0A953IN97-F1
#
_cell.length_a   1.000
_cell.length_b   1.000
_cell.length_c   1.000
_cell.angle_alpha   90.00
_cell.angle_beta   90.00
_cell.angle_gamma   90.00
#
_symmetry.space_group_name_H-M   'P 1'
#
loop_
_entity.id
_entity.type
_entity.pdbx_description
1 polymer ?
#
loop_
_entity_poly.entity_id
_entity_poly.type
_entity_poly.pdbx_seq_one_letter_code
_entity_poly.pdbx_strand_id
1 'polypeptide(L)'
;MSPFPPAGPFILFGACDRHNLGDLLFPHIAAALLAPRAVVVAGLLERDLTPFGGHRVRAIGEVLREWLGATVIHAGGELLCCDAWEAAAMLLAPQGAPGVIAQYDGKTERFDWARQFLGRDDRAPYCLGKSQSLQDGARIFLGVGGVDLDRRDPVLREEVLAKLRAADWIGVRDSLTLAHLSDAGIAATLMPDPAVLTAELFGARIRERAETGEVAAVRAAFPQGYLAVQFAASLGDDATLACIADGLAREAAGRGIVFFRAGAAPWHDDLGAYRRAAARLPGARIFESSDIWDLCALIAASASFAGSSLHGRIVAEVFGVPVIEGIVPVGEKVAAYRETWAGKDVAGAYRTAWAAMLKPGFGNT
;
A
#
# COMPACT_ATOMS: atom_id res chain seq x y z
N MET A 1 -21.71 18.89 -17.76
CA MET A 1 -22.08 19.18 -16.36
C MET A 1 -21.14 18.36 -15.49
N SER A 2 -20.60 18.95 -14.40
CA SER A 2 -19.62 18.26 -13.53
C SER A 2 -20.22 16.96 -13.02
N PRO A 3 -19.53 15.80 -13.12
CA PRO A 3 -20.08 14.52 -12.67
C PRO A 3 -20.12 14.37 -11.14
N PHE A 4 -19.94 15.47 -10.41
CA PHE A 4 -19.67 15.47 -8.98
C PHE A 4 -20.70 16.34 -8.23
N PRO A 5 -21.24 15.88 -7.08
CA PRO A 5 -22.23 16.65 -6.30
C PRO A 5 -21.63 17.94 -5.71
N PRO A 6 -22.37 19.05 -5.54
CA PRO A 6 -21.85 20.28 -4.90
C PRO A 6 -21.71 20.08 -3.36
N ALA A 7 -20.77 20.64 -2.57
CA ALA A 7 -19.61 21.53 -2.74
C ALA A 7 -18.57 21.31 -1.61
N GLY A 8 -18.04 20.08 -1.46
CA GLY A 8 -17.01 19.74 -0.45
C GLY A 8 -15.92 18.82 -1.03
N PRO A 9 -14.77 18.60 -0.37
CA PRO A 9 -13.73 17.71 -0.90
C PRO A 9 -14.18 16.25 -0.91
N PHE A 10 -13.46 15.41 -1.65
CA PHE A 10 -13.45 13.96 -1.37
C PHE A 10 -12.49 13.69 -0.21
N ILE A 11 -12.84 12.75 0.66
CA ILE A 11 -11.93 12.27 1.71
C ILE A 11 -11.31 10.99 1.21
N LEU A 12 -10.01 10.98 1.01
CA LEU A 12 -9.27 9.73 0.83
C LEU A 12 -8.84 9.23 2.21
N PHE A 13 -9.24 8.02 2.55
CA PHE A 13 -8.89 7.40 3.82
C PHE A 13 -8.20 6.06 3.61
N GLY A 14 -7.24 5.76 4.48
CA GLY A 14 -6.51 4.49 4.46
C GLY A 14 -5.24 4.62 5.28
N ALA A 15 -4.33 3.68 5.09
CA ALA A 15 -3.03 3.68 5.78
C ALA A 15 -2.03 4.68 5.20
N CYS A 16 -2.52 5.82 4.74
CA CYS A 16 -1.71 6.90 4.20
C CYS A 16 -0.91 7.62 5.30
N ASP A 17 -1.11 7.31 6.58
CA ASP A 17 -0.42 7.84 7.77
C ASP A 17 0.83 7.05 8.19
N ARG A 18 1.32 6.16 7.33
CA ARG A 18 2.59 5.46 7.53
C ARG A 18 3.44 5.47 6.26
N HIS A 19 4.74 5.25 6.42
CA HIS A 19 5.64 5.14 5.28
C HIS A 19 5.56 3.77 4.63
N ASN A 20 4.81 3.67 3.53
CA ASN A 20 4.75 2.53 2.61
C ASN A 20 4.53 3.04 1.17
N LEU A 21 5.28 2.49 0.21
CA LEU A 21 5.28 2.93 -1.18
C LEU A 21 3.88 3.06 -1.78
N GLY A 22 3.04 2.03 -1.66
CA GLY A 22 1.69 2.08 -2.25
C GLY A 22 0.76 2.99 -1.47
N ASP A 23 0.79 2.89 -0.14
CA ASP A 23 -0.08 3.71 0.73
C ASP A 23 0.15 5.22 0.50
N LEU A 24 1.38 5.61 0.15
CA LEU A 24 1.77 6.98 -0.18
C LEU A 24 1.50 7.36 -1.66
N LEU A 25 1.40 6.40 -2.57
CA LEU A 25 1.02 6.64 -3.97
C LEU A 25 -0.49 6.90 -4.14
N PHE A 26 -1.33 6.23 -3.35
CA PHE A 26 -2.79 6.33 -3.51
C PHE A 26 -3.34 7.76 -3.43
N PRO A 27 -2.89 8.62 -2.49
CA PRO A 27 -3.24 10.04 -2.48
C PRO A 27 -2.97 10.79 -3.79
N HIS A 28 -1.80 10.58 -4.42
CA HIS A 28 -1.46 11.22 -5.69
C HIS A 28 -2.39 10.74 -6.80
N ILE A 29 -2.66 9.43 -6.85
CA ILE A 29 -3.53 8.81 -7.86
C ILE A 29 -4.96 9.32 -7.71
N ALA A 30 -5.49 9.32 -6.49
CA ALA A 30 -6.84 9.84 -6.21
C ALA A 30 -6.95 11.33 -6.57
N ALA A 31 -5.96 12.15 -6.22
CA ALA A 31 -5.93 13.57 -6.57
C ALA A 31 -5.92 13.81 -8.08
N ALA A 32 -5.17 13.00 -8.85
CA ALA A 32 -5.14 13.08 -10.31
C ALA A 32 -6.49 12.66 -10.94
N LEU A 33 -7.10 11.58 -10.45
CA LEU A 33 -8.38 11.07 -10.98
C LEU A 33 -9.58 11.95 -10.64
N LEU A 34 -9.56 12.62 -9.49
CA LEU A 34 -10.68 13.42 -8.98
C LEU A 34 -10.55 14.91 -9.30
N ALA A 35 -9.46 15.32 -9.95
CA ALA A 35 -9.26 16.71 -10.37
C ALA A 35 -10.44 17.21 -11.25
N PRO A 36 -10.84 18.49 -11.09
CA PRO A 36 -10.25 19.53 -10.24
C PRO A 36 -10.74 19.52 -8.79
N ARG A 37 -11.52 18.51 -8.36
CA ARG A 37 -12.06 18.48 -7.00
C ARG A 37 -10.96 18.14 -5.99
N ALA A 38 -10.92 18.89 -4.90
CA ALA A 38 -9.94 18.69 -3.84
C ALA A 38 -10.13 17.32 -3.16
N VAL A 39 -9.00 16.70 -2.80
CA VAL A 39 -8.92 15.48 -2.00
C VAL A 39 -8.27 15.83 -0.67
N VAL A 40 -8.97 15.55 0.43
CA VAL A 40 -8.42 15.60 1.78
C VAL A 40 -7.89 14.21 2.13
N VAL A 41 -6.60 14.12 2.43
CA VAL A 41 -5.95 12.86 2.81
C VAL A 41 -6.09 12.66 4.31
N ALA A 42 -6.71 11.54 4.70
CA ALA A 42 -7.00 11.19 6.07
C ALA A 42 -6.44 9.81 6.44
N GLY A 43 -6.04 9.67 7.69
CA GLY A 43 -5.58 8.43 8.30
C GLY A 43 -6.10 8.31 9.73
N LEU A 44 -5.59 7.35 10.49
CA LEU A 44 -5.94 7.21 11.90
C LEU A 44 -5.32 8.33 12.72
N LEU A 45 -4.08 8.72 12.41
CA LEU A 45 -3.35 9.79 13.08
C LEU A 45 -2.90 10.89 12.12
N GLU A 46 -2.73 12.09 12.66
CA GLU A 46 -2.11 13.20 11.92
C GLU A 46 -0.61 12.93 11.69
N ARG A 47 -0.16 13.13 10.46
CA ARG A 47 1.23 12.92 10.02
C ARG A 47 1.62 13.88 8.91
N ASP A 48 2.87 14.34 8.91
CA ASP A 48 3.48 15.00 7.75
C ASP A 48 4.41 14.00 7.04
N LEU A 49 3.97 13.46 5.91
CA LEU A 49 4.75 12.54 5.07
C LEU A 49 5.26 13.21 3.79
N THR A 50 5.15 14.54 3.68
CA THR A 50 5.70 15.29 2.55
C THR A 50 7.23 15.16 2.38
N PRO A 51 8.05 14.96 3.45
CA PRO A 51 9.48 14.69 3.26
C PRO A 51 9.80 13.40 2.51
N PHE A 52 8.82 12.49 2.42
CA PHE A 52 8.95 11.20 1.72
C PHE A 52 8.20 11.19 0.39
N GLY A 53 7.84 12.37 -0.13
CA GLY A 53 7.05 12.51 -1.35
C GLY A 53 5.57 12.19 -1.18
N GLY A 54 5.10 11.96 0.05
CA GLY A 54 3.70 11.73 0.42
C GLY A 54 2.90 13.02 0.64
N HIS A 55 1.96 12.98 1.58
CA HIS A 55 1.04 14.09 1.87
C HIS A 55 1.02 14.44 3.36
N ARG A 56 0.44 15.60 3.67
CA ARG A 56 -0.06 15.89 5.02
C ARG A 56 -1.36 15.11 5.23
N VAL A 57 -1.35 14.26 6.23
CA VAL A 57 -2.46 13.37 6.59
C VAL A 57 -3.13 13.93 7.82
N ARG A 58 -4.45 14.08 7.76
CA ARG A 58 -5.26 14.54 8.89
C ARG A 58 -5.89 13.35 9.62
N ALA A 59 -6.11 13.47 10.93
CA ALA A 59 -6.85 12.45 11.68
C ALA A 59 -8.31 12.39 11.21
N ILE A 60 -8.79 11.19 10.86
CA ILE A 60 -10.11 11.01 10.25
C ILE A 60 -11.25 11.56 11.11
N GLY A 61 -11.16 11.47 12.44
CA GLY A 61 -12.19 11.98 13.35
C GLY A 61 -12.36 13.50 13.29
N GLU A 62 -11.31 14.25 12.91
CA GLU A 62 -11.40 15.68 12.68
C GLU A 62 -11.98 15.99 11.30
N VAL A 63 -11.51 15.27 10.27
CA VAL A 63 -11.97 15.45 8.90
C VAL A 63 -13.46 15.19 8.77
N LEU A 64 -13.98 14.13 9.39
CA LEU A 64 -15.41 13.80 9.36
C LEU A 64 -16.28 14.82 10.12
N ARG A 65 -15.74 15.50 11.14
CA ARG A 65 -16.45 16.58 11.84
C ARG A 65 -16.49 17.87 11.04
N GLU A 66 -15.43 18.16 10.30
CA GLU A 66 -15.34 19.34 9.43
C GLU A 66 -16.17 19.18 8.16
N TRP A 67 -16.19 17.99 7.58
CA TRP A 67 -16.84 17.69 6.30
C TRP A 67 -17.94 16.64 6.46
N LEU A 68 -18.99 17.00 7.21
CA LEU A 68 -20.19 16.17 7.37
C LEU A 68 -20.79 15.83 5.99
N GLY A 69 -21.17 14.57 5.77
CA GLY A 69 -21.73 14.13 4.49
C GLY A 69 -20.72 13.95 3.36
N ALA A 70 -19.42 14.17 3.59
CA ALA A 70 -18.43 13.96 2.55
C ALA A 70 -18.28 12.48 2.20
N THR A 71 -18.03 12.23 0.91
CA THR A 71 -17.73 10.89 0.41
C THR A 71 -16.32 10.48 0.85
N VAL A 72 -16.23 9.29 1.45
CA VAL A 72 -14.98 8.69 1.90
C VAL A 72 -14.61 7.56 0.95
N ILE A 73 -13.41 7.66 0.41
CA ILE A 73 -12.81 6.71 -0.52
C ILE A 73 -11.69 6.00 0.22
N HIS A 74 -11.85 4.69 0.43
CA HIS A 74 -10.78 3.80 0.87
C HIS A 74 -10.00 3.35 -0.35
N ALA A 75 -8.74 3.76 -0.50
CA ALA A 75 -7.95 3.39 -1.67
C ALA A 75 -6.86 2.37 -1.33
N GLY A 76 -6.89 1.26 -2.06
CA GLY A 76 -5.86 0.24 -2.09
C GLY A 76 -5.57 -0.40 -0.73
N GLY A 77 -4.38 -1.00 -0.63
CA GLY A 77 -3.84 -1.50 0.64
C GLY A 77 -4.50 -2.80 1.13
N GLU A 78 -3.86 -3.47 2.10
CA GLU A 78 -4.42 -4.65 2.78
C GLU A 78 -5.28 -4.20 3.97
N LEU A 79 -6.31 -3.40 3.71
CA LEU A 79 -7.06 -2.71 4.76
C LEU A 79 -8.01 -3.65 5.51
N LEU A 80 -8.55 -4.66 4.84
CA LEU A 80 -9.61 -5.50 5.41
C LEU A 80 -9.10 -6.45 6.49
N CYS A 81 -7.78 -6.71 6.53
CA CYS A 81 -7.17 -7.62 7.50
C CYS A 81 -6.41 -6.91 8.62
N CYS A 82 -6.19 -5.59 8.50
CA CYS A 82 -5.36 -4.83 9.42
C CYS A 82 -6.12 -4.54 10.72
N ASP A 83 -5.72 -5.20 11.80
CA ASP A 83 -6.33 -5.00 13.11
C ASP A 83 -5.82 -3.74 13.82
N ALA A 84 -6.50 -3.37 14.91
CA ALA A 84 -6.14 -2.18 15.69
C ALA A 84 -4.72 -2.22 16.24
N TRP A 85 -4.21 -3.38 16.64
CA TRP A 85 -2.84 -3.53 17.12
C TRP A 85 -1.85 -3.33 15.98
N GLU A 86 -2.09 -3.98 14.85
CA GLU A 86 -1.25 -3.87 13.66
C GLU A 86 -1.18 -2.42 13.18
N ALA A 87 -2.33 -1.76 13.09
CA ALA A 87 -2.45 -0.35 12.74
C ALA A 87 -1.67 0.55 13.72
N ALA A 88 -1.90 0.40 15.03
CA ALA A 88 -1.23 1.20 16.05
C ALA A 88 0.29 1.00 16.04
N ALA A 89 0.76 -0.24 15.96
CA ALA A 89 2.18 -0.57 15.94
C ALA A 89 2.88 0.00 14.71
N MET A 90 2.24 -0.03 13.53
CA MET A 90 2.79 0.56 12.29
C MET A 90 2.83 2.10 12.32
N LEU A 91 2.16 2.74 13.27
CA LEU A 91 2.15 4.20 13.46
C LEU A 91 3.08 4.69 14.56
N LEU A 92 3.76 3.77 15.26
CA LEU A 92 4.78 4.11 16.25
C LEU A 92 6.02 4.72 15.60
N ALA A 93 6.68 5.61 16.34
CA ALA A 93 7.99 6.10 15.96
C ALA A 93 9.00 4.92 15.92
N PRO A 94 9.88 4.85 14.91
CA PRO A 94 10.80 3.71 14.75
C PRO A 94 11.66 3.41 15.98
N GLN A 95 12.02 4.43 16.77
CA GLN A 95 12.84 4.24 17.97
C GLN A 95 12.08 3.59 19.13
N GLY A 96 10.77 3.85 19.24
CA GLY A 96 9.92 3.33 20.33
C GLY A 96 9.22 2.01 19.98
N ALA A 97 9.02 1.74 18.69
CA ALA A 97 8.27 0.58 18.23
C ALA A 97 8.79 -0.77 18.78
N PRO A 98 10.10 -1.07 18.78
CA PRO A 98 10.59 -2.37 19.26
C PRO A 98 10.22 -2.67 20.71
N GLY A 99 10.27 -1.67 21.59
CA GLY A 99 9.94 -1.85 23.01
C GLY A 99 8.46 -2.13 23.23
N VAL A 100 7.59 -1.38 22.55
CA VAL A 100 6.14 -1.60 22.62
C VAL A 100 5.76 -2.96 22.02
N ILE A 101 6.32 -3.30 20.87
CA ILE A 101 6.08 -4.61 20.22
C ILE A 101 6.53 -5.74 21.14
N ALA A 102 7.74 -5.70 21.69
CA ALA A 102 8.21 -6.71 22.64
C ALA A 102 7.32 -6.83 23.89
N GLN A 103 6.71 -5.72 24.33
CA GLN A 103 5.85 -5.71 25.49
C GLN A 103 4.47 -6.30 25.25
N TYR A 104 3.84 -6.02 24.10
CA TYR A 104 2.42 -6.33 23.88
C TYR A 104 2.15 -7.37 22.80
N ASP A 105 3.10 -7.66 21.90
CA ASP A 105 2.83 -8.56 20.79
C ASP A 105 2.50 -9.98 21.28
N GLY A 106 1.52 -10.60 20.64
CA GLY A 106 0.94 -11.88 21.06
C GLY A 106 0.10 -11.86 22.35
N LYS A 107 -0.02 -10.72 23.05
CA LYS A 107 -0.82 -10.61 24.30
C LYS A 107 -2.22 -10.06 24.03
N THR A 108 -3.17 -10.39 24.90
CA THR A 108 -4.56 -9.91 24.81
C THR A 108 -4.69 -8.39 24.99
N GLU A 109 -3.86 -7.83 25.88
CA GLU A 109 -3.83 -6.43 26.30
C GLU A 109 -3.36 -5.49 25.17
N ARG A 110 -2.80 -6.03 24.08
CA ARG A 110 -2.38 -5.26 22.91
C ARG A 110 -3.50 -4.42 22.32
N PHE A 111 -4.74 -4.91 22.41
CA PHE A 111 -5.91 -4.23 21.90
C PHE A 111 -6.39 -3.12 22.82
N ASP A 112 -6.23 -3.26 24.13
CA ASP A 112 -6.48 -2.16 25.06
C ASP A 112 -5.47 -1.03 24.87
N TRP A 113 -4.20 -1.41 24.69
CA TRP A 113 -3.15 -0.44 24.37
C TRP A 113 -3.42 0.26 23.03
N ALA A 114 -3.75 -0.49 21.98
CA ALA A 114 -4.06 0.07 20.66
C ALA A 114 -5.25 1.03 20.71
N ARG A 115 -6.30 0.67 21.45
CA ARG A 115 -7.47 1.53 21.69
C ARG A 115 -7.09 2.86 22.35
N GLN A 116 -6.25 2.80 23.40
CA GLN A 116 -5.77 4.00 24.07
C GLN A 116 -4.88 4.86 23.16
N PHE A 117 -4.01 4.23 22.38
CA PHE A 117 -3.09 4.93 21.46
C PHE A 117 -3.83 5.60 20.29
N LEU A 118 -4.78 4.90 19.67
CA LEU A 118 -5.55 5.40 18.53
C LEU A 118 -6.72 6.30 18.95
N GLY A 119 -7.16 6.22 20.21
CA GLY A 119 -8.38 6.89 20.68
C GLY A 119 -9.64 6.36 20.01
N ARG A 120 -9.65 5.08 19.61
CA ARG A 120 -10.73 4.42 18.88
C ARG A 120 -10.93 2.98 19.34
N ASP A 121 -12.19 2.56 19.39
CA ASP A 121 -12.58 1.23 19.86
C ASP A 121 -12.71 0.20 18.73
N ASP A 122 -12.59 0.63 17.47
CA ASP A 122 -12.67 -0.24 16.28
C ASP A 122 -11.62 -1.37 16.34
N ARG A 123 -12.03 -2.61 16.08
CA ARG A 123 -11.09 -3.72 15.85
C ARG A 123 -10.42 -3.61 14.48
N ALA A 124 -11.10 -3.05 13.48
CA ALA A 124 -10.60 -2.79 12.13
C ALA A 124 -10.62 -1.29 11.82
N PRO A 125 -9.68 -0.49 12.38
CA PRO A 125 -9.77 0.96 12.34
C PRO A 125 -9.58 1.56 10.93
N TYR A 126 -8.89 0.86 10.04
CA TYR A 126 -8.73 1.27 8.63
C TYR A 126 -9.90 0.90 7.72
N CYS A 127 -10.92 0.19 8.23
CA CYS A 127 -12.19 0.02 7.55
C CYS A 127 -13.20 0.95 8.24
N LEU A 128 -13.66 2.01 7.56
CA LEU A 128 -14.69 2.88 8.10
C LEU A 128 -16.06 2.45 7.59
N GLY A 129 -16.96 2.23 8.53
CA GLY A 129 -18.38 2.08 8.22
C GLY A 129 -19.06 3.43 8.00
N LYS A 130 -20.34 3.34 7.63
CA LYS A 130 -21.31 4.41 7.92
C LYS A 130 -21.90 4.15 9.30
N SER A 131 -22.14 5.21 10.06
CA SER A 131 -23.20 5.15 11.06
C SER A 131 -24.54 5.16 10.31
N GLN A 132 -25.62 4.64 10.90
CA GLN A 132 -26.95 4.70 10.27
C GLN A 132 -27.50 6.15 10.14
N SER A 133 -26.69 7.17 10.40
CA SER A 133 -27.03 8.59 10.30
C SER A 133 -27.15 9.04 8.84
N LEU A 134 -28.17 9.87 8.57
CA LEU A 134 -28.36 10.56 7.28
C LEU A 134 -27.24 11.55 6.94
N GLN A 135 -26.31 11.80 7.87
CA GLN A 135 -25.16 12.70 7.67
C GLN A 135 -23.90 11.98 7.17
N ASP A 136 -23.94 10.66 6.97
CA ASP A 136 -22.80 9.94 6.41
C ASP A 136 -22.86 9.92 4.88
N GLY A 137 -21.88 10.57 4.25
CA GLY A 137 -21.66 10.49 2.81
C GLY A 137 -21.31 9.08 2.34
N ALA A 138 -21.11 8.91 1.03
CA ALA A 138 -20.80 7.60 0.47
C ALA A 138 -19.51 6.99 1.06
N ARG A 139 -19.45 5.66 1.12
CA ARG A 139 -18.30 4.83 1.48
C ARG A 139 -17.95 3.97 0.29
N ILE A 140 -16.81 4.27 -0.30
CA ILE A 140 -16.31 3.62 -1.51
C ILE A 140 -15.01 2.92 -1.15
N PHE A 141 -14.85 1.67 -1.56
CA PHE A 141 -13.60 0.91 -1.42
C PHE A 141 -13.03 0.64 -2.81
N LEU A 142 -11.79 1.05 -3.07
CA LEU A 142 -11.16 1.00 -4.39
C LEU A 142 -9.93 0.08 -4.37
N GLY A 143 -10.11 -1.15 -4.86
CA GLY A 143 -9.03 -2.12 -4.97
C GLY A 143 -8.43 -2.50 -3.60
N VAL A 144 -9.26 -2.65 -2.57
CA VAL A 144 -8.79 -3.06 -1.23
C VAL A 144 -8.50 -4.56 -1.20
N GLY A 145 -7.49 -4.96 -0.43
CA GLY A 145 -7.13 -6.36 -0.17
C GLY A 145 -7.71 -6.87 1.15
N GLY A 146 -8.06 -8.15 1.16
CA GLY A 146 -8.49 -8.90 2.33
C GLY A 146 -8.23 -10.39 2.19
N VAL A 147 -7.05 -10.77 1.67
CA VAL A 147 -6.71 -12.17 1.33
C VAL A 147 -6.83 -13.10 2.54
N ASP A 148 -6.52 -12.58 3.73
CA ASP A 148 -6.50 -13.35 4.98
C ASP A 148 -7.78 -13.16 5.82
N LEU A 149 -8.81 -12.49 5.30
CA LEU A 149 -9.96 -12.04 6.09
C LEU A 149 -10.70 -13.20 6.76
N ASP A 150 -10.79 -14.35 6.10
CA ASP A 150 -11.40 -15.57 6.62
C ASP A 150 -10.64 -16.16 7.83
N ARG A 151 -9.32 -15.96 7.88
CA ARG A 151 -8.41 -16.44 8.94
C ARG A 151 -8.18 -15.43 10.06
N ARG A 152 -8.67 -14.19 9.93
CA ARG A 152 -8.54 -13.18 11.00
C ARG A 152 -9.44 -13.49 12.19
N ASP A 153 -9.12 -12.83 13.31
CA ASP A 153 -9.93 -12.82 14.53
C ASP A 153 -11.44 -12.63 14.20
N PRO A 154 -12.35 -13.43 14.78
CA PRO A 154 -13.77 -13.34 14.48
C PRO A 154 -14.38 -11.95 14.71
N VAL A 155 -13.95 -11.22 15.75
CA VAL A 155 -14.46 -9.87 16.05
C VAL A 155 -14.05 -8.91 14.94
N LEU A 156 -12.80 -8.98 14.47
CA LEU A 156 -12.35 -8.19 13.32
C LEU A 156 -13.19 -8.49 12.08
N ARG A 157 -13.32 -9.79 11.77
CA ARG A 157 -14.00 -10.24 10.56
C ARG A 157 -15.47 -9.80 10.55
N GLU A 158 -16.17 -9.96 11.67
CA GLU A 158 -17.57 -9.52 11.81
C GLU A 158 -17.71 -8.00 11.64
N GLU A 159 -16.81 -7.23 12.26
CA GLU A 159 -16.81 -5.77 12.13
C GLU A 159 -16.58 -5.33 10.68
N VAL A 160 -15.60 -5.89 9.99
CA VAL A 160 -15.29 -5.58 8.58
C VAL A 160 -16.49 -5.93 7.69
N LEU A 161 -17.05 -7.13 7.81
CA LEU A 161 -18.20 -7.54 7.00
C LEU A 161 -19.43 -6.66 7.27
N ALA A 162 -19.68 -6.26 8.52
CA ALA A 162 -20.76 -5.33 8.85
C ALA A 162 -20.56 -3.96 8.20
N LYS A 163 -19.34 -3.42 8.25
CA LYS A 163 -18.99 -2.12 7.63
C LYS A 163 -19.10 -2.18 6.10
N LEU A 164 -18.65 -3.26 5.48
CA LEU A 164 -18.75 -3.45 4.03
C LEU A 164 -20.20 -3.61 3.55
N ARG A 165 -21.08 -4.29 4.30
CA ARG A 165 -22.51 -4.36 3.95
C ARG A 165 -23.20 -3.00 3.86
N ALA A 166 -22.68 -1.99 4.58
CA ALA A 166 -23.18 -0.63 4.56
C ALA A 166 -22.48 0.28 3.52
N ALA A 167 -21.51 -0.24 2.75
CA ALA A 167 -20.79 0.52 1.74
C ALA A 167 -21.62 0.73 0.46
N ASP A 168 -21.37 1.83 -0.25
CA ASP A 168 -22.07 2.15 -1.50
C ASP A 168 -21.42 1.48 -2.70
N TRP A 169 -20.11 1.25 -2.63
CA TRP A 169 -19.38 0.54 -3.68
C TRP A 169 -18.13 -0.13 -3.13
N ILE A 170 -17.91 -1.38 -3.55
CA ILE A 170 -16.78 -2.20 -3.10
C ILE A 170 -16.03 -2.74 -4.31
N GLY A 171 -14.78 -2.34 -4.43
CA GLY A 171 -13.79 -2.89 -5.34
C GLY A 171 -12.68 -3.61 -4.57
N VAL A 172 -12.37 -4.84 -4.96
CA VAL A 172 -11.33 -5.67 -4.35
C VAL A 172 -10.27 -6.07 -5.37
N ARG A 173 -9.01 -6.16 -4.92
CA ARG A 173 -7.84 -6.29 -5.82
C ARG A 173 -7.41 -7.70 -6.18
N ASP A 174 -8.07 -8.71 -5.66
CA ASP A 174 -7.73 -10.10 -5.92
C ASP A 174 -8.96 -11.01 -5.80
N SER A 175 -8.88 -12.15 -6.47
CA SER A 175 -9.98 -13.13 -6.52
C SER A 175 -10.26 -13.82 -5.19
N LEU A 176 -9.26 -13.91 -4.29
CA LEU A 176 -9.44 -14.53 -2.98
C LEU A 176 -10.30 -13.63 -2.07
N THR A 177 -9.96 -12.35 -2.00
CA THR A 177 -10.77 -11.35 -1.29
C THR A 177 -12.19 -11.29 -1.87
N LEU A 178 -12.34 -11.36 -3.20
CA LEU A 178 -13.65 -11.41 -3.84
C LEU A 178 -14.46 -12.64 -3.39
N ALA A 179 -13.83 -13.81 -3.33
CA ALA A 179 -14.47 -15.05 -2.88
C ALA A 179 -14.92 -14.93 -1.41
N HIS A 180 -14.05 -14.43 -0.53
CA HIS A 180 -14.37 -14.20 0.90
C HIS A 180 -15.59 -13.30 1.09
N LEU A 181 -15.70 -12.23 0.29
CA LEU A 181 -16.86 -11.34 0.34
C LEU A 181 -18.13 -11.99 -0.23
N SER A 182 -18.00 -12.75 -1.33
CA SER A 182 -19.11 -13.50 -1.93
C SER A 182 -19.68 -14.53 -0.95
N ASP A 183 -18.82 -15.28 -0.24
CA ASP A 183 -19.23 -16.27 0.76
C ASP A 183 -19.97 -15.63 1.95
N ALA A 184 -19.65 -14.36 2.25
CA ALA A 184 -20.34 -13.55 3.25
C ALA A 184 -21.62 -12.86 2.74
N GLY A 185 -22.01 -13.10 1.47
CA GLY A 185 -23.17 -12.50 0.81
C GLY A 185 -23.00 -11.02 0.43
N ILE A 186 -21.75 -10.55 0.28
CA ILE A 186 -21.43 -9.16 -0.05
C ILE A 186 -21.03 -9.06 -1.52
N ALA A 187 -21.80 -8.28 -2.29
CA ALA A 187 -21.47 -8.00 -3.68
C ALA A 187 -20.26 -7.05 -3.77
N ALA A 188 -19.21 -7.47 -4.46
CA ALA A 188 -18.02 -6.66 -4.74
C ALA A 188 -17.59 -6.80 -6.20
N THR A 189 -16.85 -5.80 -6.69
CA THR A 189 -16.31 -5.78 -8.04
C THR A 189 -14.81 -6.10 -8.00
N LEU A 190 -14.35 -6.98 -8.89
CA LEU A 190 -12.92 -7.18 -9.07
C LEU A 190 -12.31 -5.96 -9.78
N MET A 191 -11.35 -5.30 -9.15
CA MET A 191 -10.71 -4.07 -9.63
C MET A 191 -9.22 -4.12 -9.25
N PRO A 192 -8.27 -3.85 -10.14
CA PRO A 192 -6.85 -3.82 -9.79
C PRO A 192 -6.55 -2.82 -8.68
N ASP A 193 -5.41 -3.01 -8.01
CA ASP A 193 -4.88 -2.04 -7.07
C ASP A 193 -4.64 -0.68 -7.78
N PRO A 194 -4.99 0.48 -7.19
CA PRO A 194 -4.86 1.78 -7.85
C PRO A 194 -3.44 2.10 -8.34
N ALA A 195 -2.40 1.53 -7.71
CA ALA A 195 -1.00 1.76 -8.07
C ALA A 195 -0.68 1.37 -9.53
N VAL A 196 -1.55 0.61 -10.20
CA VAL A 196 -1.40 0.30 -11.63
C VAL A 196 -1.42 1.55 -12.54
N LEU A 197 -1.93 2.67 -12.05
CA LEU A 197 -1.94 3.94 -12.80
C LEU A 197 -0.65 4.75 -12.64
N THR A 198 0.34 4.26 -11.89
CA THR A 198 1.56 5.04 -11.56
C THR A 198 2.35 5.45 -12.80
N ALA A 199 2.57 4.53 -13.75
CA ALA A 199 3.29 4.85 -14.99
C ALA A 199 2.53 5.83 -15.88
N GLU A 200 1.21 5.66 -15.99
CA GLU A 200 0.33 6.52 -16.80
C GLU A 200 0.27 7.94 -16.26
N LEU A 201 0.07 8.11 -14.96
CA LEU A 201 -0.14 9.42 -14.34
C LEU A 201 1.18 10.15 -14.01
N PHE A 202 2.25 9.42 -13.70
CA PHE A 202 3.47 10.00 -13.13
C PHE A 202 4.76 9.58 -13.86
N GLY A 203 4.66 8.90 -15.01
CA GLY A 203 5.83 8.41 -15.75
C GLY A 203 6.84 9.51 -16.13
N ALA A 204 6.39 10.73 -16.46
CA ALA A 204 7.29 11.84 -16.75
C ALA A 204 8.13 12.24 -15.53
N ARG A 205 7.49 12.46 -14.39
CA ARG A 205 8.14 12.78 -13.12
C ARG A 205 9.13 11.69 -12.70
N ILE A 206 8.76 10.42 -12.86
CA ILE A 206 9.60 9.28 -12.48
C ILE A 206 10.85 9.19 -13.37
N ARG A 207 10.73 9.47 -14.68
CA ARG A 207 11.89 9.55 -15.58
C ARG A 207 12.82 10.70 -15.22
N GLU A 208 12.29 11.87 -14.88
CA GLU A 208 13.11 13.02 -14.43
C GLU A 208 13.87 12.69 -13.14
N ARG A 209 13.21 12.03 -12.19
CA ARG A 209 13.85 11.57 -10.95
C ARG A 209 15.00 10.59 -11.19
N ALA A 210 14.89 9.73 -12.21
CA ALA A 210 15.94 8.77 -12.55
C ALA A 210 17.26 9.41 -13.05
N GLU A 211 17.23 10.69 -13.43
CA GLU A 211 18.40 11.43 -13.92
C GLU A 211 19.08 12.30 -12.84
N THR A 212 18.60 12.25 -11.59
CA THR A 212 19.15 13.07 -10.50
C THR A 212 19.40 12.27 -9.22
N GLY A 213 20.13 12.89 -8.29
CA GLY A 213 20.31 12.37 -6.94
C GLY A 213 20.92 10.97 -6.86
N GLU A 214 20.45 10.19 -5.89
CA GLU A 214 20.95 8.85 -5.62
C GLU A 214 20.63 7.87 -6.77
N VAL A 215 19.49 8.03 -7.46
CA VAL A 215 19.10 7.14 -8.57
C VAL A 215 20.10 7.26 -9.73
N ALA A 216 20.49 8.49 -10.09
CA ALA A 216 21.53 8.71 -11.09
C ALA A 216 22.89 8.14 -10.67
N ALA A 217 23.25 8.26 -9.38
CA ALA A 217 24.49 7.71 -8.84
C ALA A 217 24.52 6.18 -8.89
N VAL A 218 23.39 5.51 -8.63
CA VAL A 218 23.22 4.06 -8.79
C VAL A 218 23.38 3.64 -10.25
N ARG A 219 22.73 4.35 -11.18
CA ARG A 219 22.83 4.05 -12.62
C ARG A 219 24.25 4.24 -13.15
N ALA A 220 24.94 5.30 -12.73
CA ALA A 220 26.33 5.54 -13.10
C ALA A 220 27.27 4.45 -12.56
N ALA A 221 27.00 3.92 -11.37
CA ALA A 221 27.77 2.84 -10.77
C ALA A 221 27.54 1.47 -11.43
N PHE A 222 26.37 1.27 -12.02
CA PHE A 222 25.98 0.02 -12.67
C PHE A 222 25.53 0.27 -14.12
N PRO A 223 26.46 0.61 -15.03
CA PRO A 223 26.13 0.96 -16.41
C PRO A 223 25.53 -0.20 -17.21
N GLN A 224 25.74 -1.45 -16.76
CA GLN A 224 25.12 -2.65 -17.33
C GLN A 224 23.73 -2.96 -16.73
N GLY A 225 23.21 -2.07 -15.88
CA GLY A 225 21.97 -2.23 -15.13
C GLY A 225 22.16 -2.86 -13.76
N TYR A 226 21.08 -2.88 -12.98
CA TYR A 226 21.04 -3.44 -11.63
C TYR A 226 19.70 -4.12 -11.35
N LEU A 227 19.71 -5.02 -10.37
CA LEU A 227 18.53 -5.62 -9.76
C LEU A 227 18.08 -4.71 -8.62
N ALA A 228 16.84 -4.23 -8.66
CA ALA A 228 16.21 -3.56 -7.54
C ALA A 228 15.62 -4.63 -6.60
N VAL A 229 16.12 -4.71 -5.38
CA VAL A 229 15.79 -5.78 -4.43
C VAL A 229 15.12 -5.23 -3.19
N GLN A 230 13.99 -5.81 -2.81
CA GLN A 230 13.24 -5.43 -1.62
C GLN A 230 12.72 -6.69 -0.93
N PHE A 231 12.77 -6.76 0.40
CA PHE A 231 12.10 -7.84 1.13
C PHE A 231 11.61 -7.43 2.52
N ALA A 232 10.50 -8.02 2.93
CA ALA A 232 9.87 -7.74 4.21
C ALA A 232 10.80 -8.09 5.39
N ALA A 233 10.66 -7.36 6.51
CA ALA A 233 11.44 -7.57 7.72
C ALA A 233 11.32 -9.01 8.28
N SER A 234 10.19 -9.68 8.03
CA SER A 234 9.95 -11.08 8.41
C SER A 234 10.88 -12.08 7.72
N LEU A 235 11.55 -11.69 6.63
CA LEU A 235 12.53 -12.49 5.89
C LEU A 235 13.97 -12.22 6.35
N GLY A 236 14.13 -11.55 7.50
CA GLY A 236 15.41 -11.08 8.02
C GLY A 236 16.26 -12.12 8.77
N ASP A 237 15.80 -13.37 8.92
CA ASP A 237 16.59 -14.42 9.56
C ASP A 237 17.79 -14.85 8.69
N ASP A 238 18.87 -15.31 9.31
CA ASP A 238 20.13 -15.55 8.60
C ASP A 238 20.06 -16.66 7.54
N ALA A 239 19.17 -17.65 7.71
CA ALA A 239 19.01 -18.73 6.74
C ALA A 239 18.30 -18.20 5.48
N THR A 240 17.21 -17.45 5.66
CA THR A 240 16.50 -16.81 4.56
C THR A 240 17.39 -15.81 3.83
N LEU A 241 18.16 -14.99 4.55
CA LEU A 241 19.10 -14.03 3.94
C LEU A 241 20.20 -14.72 3.13
N ALA A 242 20.69 -15.88 3.59
CA ALA A 242 21.66 -16.67 2.82
C ALA A 242 21.03 -17.18 1.51
N CYS A 243 19.82 -17.75 1.56
CA CYS A 243 19.13 -18.22 0.36
C CYS A 243 18.85 -17.09 -0.65
N ILE A 244 18.40 -15.93 -0.16
CA ILE A 244 18.18 -14.74 -0.99
C ILE A 244 19.50 -14.29 -1.63
N ALA A 245 20.58 -14.18 -0.85
CA ALA A 245 21.88 -13.76 -1.36
C ALA A 245 22.40 -14.72 -2.46
N ASP A 246 22.34 -16.03 -2.22
CA ASP A 246 22.77 -17.04 -3.20
C ASP A 246 21.95 -16.97 -4.49
N GLY A 247 20.64 -16.75 -4.38
CA GLY A 247 19.76 -16.56 -5.54
C GLY A 247 20.11 -15.30 -6.33
N LEU A 248 20.30 -14.17 -5.65
CA LEU A 248 20.69 -12.90 -6.29
C LEU A 248 22.05 -12.99 -6.96
N ALA A 249 23.03 -13.67 -6.35
CA ALA A 249 24.36 -13.84 -6.94
C ALA A 249 24.32 -14.61 -8.26
N ARG A 250 23.43 -15.61 -8.39
CA ARG A 250 23.24 -16.36 -9.64
C ARG A 250 22.53 -15.53 -10.71
N GLU A 251 21.49 -14.79 -10.32
CA GLU A 251 20.61 -14.07 -11.26
C GLU A 251 21.14 -12.71 -11.70
N ALA A 252 22.03 -12.09 -10.92
CA ALA A 252 22.57 -10.77 -11.25
C ALA A 252 23.32 -10.77 -12.59
N ALA A 253 23.92 -11.89 -13.03
CA ALA A 253 24.58 -12.03 -14.33
C ALA A 253 25.53 -10.86 -14.70
N GLY A 254 26.28 -10.34 -13.72
CA GLY A 254 27.20 -9.21 -13.89
C GLY A 254 26.57 -7.81 -13.72
N ARG A 255 25.27 -7.73 -13.43
CA ARG A 255 24.56 -6.50 -13.04
C ARG A 255 24.77 -6.17 -11.57
N GLY A 256 24.53 -4.91 -11.22
CA GLY A 256 24.51 -4.47 -9.83
C GLY A 256 23.36 -5.09 -9.04
N ILE A 257 23.47 -5.09 -7.71
CA ILE A 257 22.38 -5.42 -6.80
C ILE A 257 22.16 -4.21 -5.89
N VAL A 258 20.92 -3.73 -5.82
CA VAL A 258 20.55 -2.54 -5.04
C VAL A 258 19.39 -2.88 -4.14
N PHE A 259 19.66 -2.95 -2.83
CA PHE A 259 18.64 -3.11 -1.81
C PHE A 259 17.98 -1.77 -1.52
N PHE A 260 16.65 -1.73 -1.42
CA PHE A 260 15.91 -0.52 -1.08
C PHE A 260 14.72 -0.82 -0.16
N ARG A 261 14.26 0.19 0.57
CA ARG A 261 13.08 0.06 1.45
C ARG A 261 11.83 0.53 0.72
N ALA A 262 10.86 -0.36 0.52
CA ALA A 262 9.53 0.04 0.06
C ALA A 262 8.66 0.58 1.21
N GLY A 263 8.91 0.17 2.45
CA GLY A 263 8.26 0.73 3.64
C GLY A 263 9.25 0.94 4.78
N ALA A 264 9.07 2.02 5.54
CA ALA A 264 9.88 2.32 6.73
C ALA A 264 9.05 2.26 8.02
N ALA A 265 7.74 2.04 7.91
CA ALA A 265 6.89 1.73 9.05
C ALA A 265 7.29 0.38 9.67
N PRO A 266 7.08 0.19 10.98
CA PRO A 266 7.35 -1.09 11.64
C PRO A 266 6.80 -2.31 10.88
N TRP A 267 7.54 -3.42 10.95
CA TRP A 267 7.32 -4.70 10.23
C TRP A 267 7.35 -4.68 8.70
N HIS A 268 7.53 -3.52 8.05
CA HIS A 268 7.65 -3.46 6.60
C HIS A 268 9.03 -3.93 6.14
N ASP A 269 10.03 -3.05 6.17
CA ASP A 269 11.39 -3.36 5.73
C ASP A 269 12.37 -3.09 6.88
N ASP A 270 13.44 -3.90 6.98
CA ASP A 270 14.48 -3.73 7.99
C ASP A 270 15.84 -3.43 7.34
N LEU A 271 16.38 -2.24 7.63
CA LEU A 271 17.68 -1.82 7.12
C LEU A 271 18.81 -2.69 7.68
N GLY A 272 18.64 -3.25 8.89
CA GLY A 272 19.58 -4.21 9.47
C GLY A 272 19.71 -5.47 8.61
N ALA A 273 18.59 -6.04 8.19
CA ALA A 273 18.52 -7.20 7.31
C ALA A 273 19.14 -6.90 5.94
N TYR A 274 18.90 -5.72 5.36
CA TYR A 274 19.52 -5.30 4.11
C TYR A 274 21.04 -5.17 4.22
N ARG A 275 21.56 -4.61 5.32
CA ARG A 275 23.01 -4.56 5.58
C ARG A 275 23.62 -5.95 5.72
N ARG A 276 22.94 -6.87 6.41
CA ARG A 276 23.38 -8.26 6.54
C ARG A 276 23.36 -9.00 5.20
N ALA A 277 22.35 -8.79 4.35
CA ALA A 277 22.30 -9.37 3.02
C ALA A 277 23.39 -8.79 2.10
N ALA A 278 23.55 -7.46 2.08
CA ALA A 278 24.56 -6.78 1.29
C ALA A 278 25.99 -7.20 1.68
N ALA A 279 26.26 -7.46 2.95
CA ALA A 279 27.55 -7.97 3.41
C ALA A 279 27.91 -9.36 2.82
N ARG A 280 26.93 -10.11 2.31
CA ARG A 280 27.13 -11.40 1.63
C ARG A 280 27.35 -11.25 0.11
N LEU A 281 27.14 -10.05 -0.45
CA LEU A 281 27.14 -9.77 -1.88
C LEU A 281 28.13 -8.64 -2.21
N PRO A 282 29.39 -8.96 -2.55
CA PRO A 282 30.39 -7.95 -2.88
C PRO A 282 29.89 -6.99 -3.97
N GLY A 283 29.97 -5.68 -3.69
CA GLY A 283 29.53 -4.64 -4.62
C GLY A 283 28.03 -4.32 -4.59
N ALA A 284 27.22 -5.04 -3.81
CA ALA A 284 25.83 -4.65 -3.57
C ALA A 284 25.75 -3.29 -2.88
N ARG A 285 24.73 -2.51 -3.21
CA ARG A 285 24.47 -1.20 -2.63
C ARG A 285 23.16 -1.19 -1.86
N ILE A 286 23.09 -0.30 -0.88
CA ILE A 286 21.86 0.04 -0.19
C ILE A 286 21.46 1.43 -0.67
N PHE A 287 20.24 1.53 -1.16
CA PHE A 287 19.60 2.79 -1.54
C PHE A 287 18.98 3.41 -0.30
N GLU A 288 19.44 4.61 0.07
CA GLU A 288 19.10 5.26 1.33
C GLU A 288 17.84 6.13 1.23
N SER A 289 17.56 6.71 0.05
CA SER A 289 16.37 7.54 -0.16
C SER A 289 15.09 6.80 0.20
N SER A 290 14.20 7.54 0.85
CA SER A 290 12.86 7.11 1.24
C SER A 290 11.77 7.93 0.54
N ASP A 291 12.15 8.81 -0.39
CA ASP A 291 11.17 9.53 -1.20
C ASP A 291 10.53 8.57 -2.22
N ILE A 292 9.20 8.45 -2.23
CA ILE A 292 8.49 7.49 -3.09
C ILE A 292 8.76 7.67 -4.58
N TRP A 293 9.11 8.88 -5.03
CA TRP A 293 9.41 9.16 -6.42
C TRP A 293 10.79 8.66 -6.80
N ASP A 294 11.75 8.78 -5.88
CA ASP A 294 13.06 8.16 -6.02
C ASP A 294 12.94 6.63 -6.00
N LEU A 295 12.09 6.06 -5.12
CA LEU A 295 11.83 4.62 -5.08
C LEU A 295 11.19 4.11 -6.39
N CYS A 296 10.19 4.81 -6.91
CA CYS A 296 9.59 4.48 -8.20
C CYS A 296 10.61 4.59 -9.33
N ALA A 297 11.46 5.62 -9.33
CA ALA A 297 12.51 5.81 -10.33
C ALA A 297 13.59 4.73 -10.26
N LEU A 298 13.99 4.31 -9.05
CA LEU A 298 14.90 3.19 -8.84
C LEU A 298 14.32 1.90 -9.43
N ILE A 299 13.05 1.59 -9.16
CA ILE A 299 12.41 0.39 -9.72
C ILE A 299 12.33 0.50 -11.25
N ALA A 300 11.79 1.61 -11.76
CA ALA A 300 11.56 1.83 -13.19
C ALA A 300 12.85 1.86 -14.03
N ALA A 301 13.97 2.27 -13.46
CA ALA A 301 15.28 2.30 -14.13
C ALA A 301 16.11 1.02 -13.92
N SER A 302 15.60 0.06 -13.14
CA SER A 302 16.28 -1.21 -12.91
C SER A 302 16.17 -2.15 -14.13
N ALA A 303 17.11 -3.08 -14.24
CA ALA A 303 17.05 -4.12 -15.27
C ALA A 303 16.02 -5.21 -14.92
N SER A 304 15.73 -5.36 -13.63
CA SER A 304 14.77 -6.32 -13.09
C SER A 304 14.51 -6.04 -11.61
N PHE A 305 13.32 -6.42 -11.14
CA PHE A 305 12.90 -6.30 -9.75
C PHE A 305 12.79 -7.67 -9.09
N ALA A 306 13.23 -7.80 -7.84
CA ALA A 306 12.99 -8.97 -7.01
C ALA A 306 12.51 -8.53 -5.63
N GLY A 307 11.29 -8.92 -5.24
CA GLY A 307 10.85 -8.59 -3.89
C GLY A 307 9.49 -9.10 -3.44
N SER A 308 9.22 -8.91 -2.15
CA SER A 308 7.98 -9.33 -1.48
C SER A 308 6.93 -8.23 -1.34
N SER A 309 7.26 -6.99 -1.68
CA SER A 309 6.31 -5.88 -1.74
C SER A 309 5.43 -5.98 -2.98
N LEU A 310 4.11 -6.05 -2.76
CA LEU A 310 3.11 -5.97 -3.83
C LEU A 310 3.26 -4.68 -4.64
N HIS A 311 3.42 -3.53 -3.98
CA HIS A 311 3.51 -2.25 -4.69
C HIS A 311 4.84 -2.09 -5.43
N GLY A 312 5.93 -2.67 -4.92
CA GLY A 312 7.19 -2.77 -5.67
C GLY A 312 7.01 -3.56 -6.98
N ARG A 313 6.30 -4.69 -6.90
CA ARG A 313 5.92 -5.51 -8.06
C ARG A 313 5.05 -4.73 -9.04
N ILE A 314 3.97 -4.10 -8.58
CA ILE A 314 3.06 -3.34 -9.45
C ILE A 314 3.82 -2.25 -10.19
N VAL A 315 4.66 -1.47 -9.50
CA VAL A 315 5.49 -0.44 -10.13
C VAL A 315 6.42 -1.05 -11.18
N ALA A 316 7.10 -2.17 -10.87
CA ALA A 316 7.93 -2.85 -11.86
C ALA A 316 7.11 -3.25 -13.11
N GLU A 317 5.97 -3.90 -12.92
CA GLU A 317 5.11 -4.39 -14.01
C GLU A 317 4.61 -3.26 -14.90
N VAL A 318 4.14 -2.13 -14.35
CA VAL A 318 3.60 -1.02 -15.16
C VAL A 318 4.66 -0.20 -15.88
N PHE A 319 5.93 -0.30 -15.45
CA PHE A 319 7.08 0.24 -16.18
C PHE A 319 7.73 -0.78 -17.11
N GLY A 320 7.19 -2.01 -17.22
CA GLY A 320 7.73 -3.07 -18.07
C GLY A 320 9.03 -3.68 -17.56
N VAL A 321 9.35 -3.52 -16.27
CA VAL A 321 10.53 -4.09 -15.62
C VAL A 321 10.25 -5.56 -15.28
N PRO A 322 11.09 -6.50 -15.75
CA PRO A 322 10.93 -7.92 -15.42
C PRO A 322 10.98 -8.18 -13.91
N VAL A 323 10.03 -8.96 -13.41
CA VAL A 323 10.00 -9.42 -12.01
C VAL A 323 10.64 -10.81 -11.92
N ILE A 324 11.69 -10.96 -11.11
CA ILE A 324 12.35 -12.25 -10.89
C ILE A 324 11.65 -12.99 -9.76
N GLU A 325 11.03 -14.11 -10.11
CA GLU A 325 10.31 -14.99 -9.18
C GLU A 325 11.29 -15.97 -8.50
N GLY A 326 10.92 -16.46 -7.31
CA GLY A 326 11.61 -17.58 -6.65
C GLY A 326 12.90 -17.24 -5.89
N ILE A 327 13.46 -16.03 -6.04
CA ILE A 327 14.59 -15.58 -5.20
C ILE A 327 14.10 -15.08 -3.85
N VAL A 328 13.21 -14.10 -3.87
CA VAL A 328 12.63 -13.51 -2.66
C VAL A 328 11.29 -14.20 -2.41
N PRO A 329 11.10 -14.88 -1.26
CA PRO A 329 9.81 -15.47 -0.92
C PRO A 329 8.71 -14.41 -0.89
N VAL A 330 7.56 -14.72 -1.49
CA VAL A 330 6.40 -13.81 -1.52
C VAL A 330 5.24 -14.41 -0.72
N GLY A 331 4.51 -13.56 -0.01
CA GLY A 331 3.32 -13.97 0.72
C GLY A 331 2.08 -14.12 -0.18
N GLU A 332 1.02 -14.70 0.39
CA GLU A 332 -0.24 -14.97 -0.32
C GLU A 332 -0.85 -13.72 -0.98
N LYS A 333 -0.74 -12.55 -0.34
CA LYS A 333 -1.16 -11.26 -0.92
C LYS A 333 -0.59 -11.01 -2.33
N VAL A 334 0.71 -11.24 -2.50
CA VAL A 334 1.37 -11.01 -3.80
C VAL A 334 0.97 -12.10 -4.79
N ALA A 335 0.89 -13.34 -4.34
CA ALA A 335 0.48 -14.48 -5.16
C ALA A 335 -0.96 -14.31 -5.68
N ALA A 336 -1.90 -13.95 -4.81
CA ALA A 336 -3.30 -13.72 -5.14
C ALA A 336 -3.48 -12.62 -6.18
N TYR A 337 -2.80 -11.48 -5.99
CA TYR A 337 -2.81 -10.40 -6.99
C TYR A 337 -2.24 -10.86 -8.33
N ARG A 338 -1.05 -11.49 -8.32
CA ARG A 338 -0.39 -11.99 -9.53
C ARG A 338 -1.32 -12.94 -10.30
N GLU A 339 -1.89 -13.92 -9.63
CA GLU A 339 -2.78 -14.91 -10.24
C GLU A 339 -4.07 -14.29 -10.79
N THR A 340 -4.61 -13.29 -10.08
CA THR A 340 -5.79 -12.55 -10.52
C THR A 340 -5.53 -11.79 -11.81
N TRP A 341 -4.36 -11.16 -11.95
CA TRP A 341 -4.10 -10.17 -13.00
C TRP A 341 -3.11 -10.61 -14.08
N ALA A 342 -2.53 -11.80 -13.98
CA ALA A 342 -1.58 -12.33 -14.96
C ALA A 342 -2.11 -12.23 -16.40
N GLY A 343 -1.34 -11.57 -17.27
CA GLY A 343 -1.66 -11.41 -18.70
C GLY A 343 -2.81 -10.46 -19.02
N LYS A 344 -3.34 -9.70 -18.04
CA LYS A 344 -4.46 -8.77 -18.24
C LYS A 344 -3.97 -7.33 -18.39
N ASP A 345 -4.74 -6.52 -19.12
CA ASP A 345 -4.58 -5.05 -19.10
C ASP A 345 -5.13 -4.49 -17.78
N VAL A 346 -4.25 -4.39 -16.77
CA VAL A 346 -4.61 -3.90 -15.44
C VAL A 346 -5.01 -2.43 -15.44
N ALA A 347 -4.42 -1.58 -16.27
CA ALA A 347 -4.80 -0.17 -16.34
C ALA A 347 -6.21 -0.02 -16.96
N GLY A 348 -6.48 -0.75 -18.05
CA GLY A 348 -7.81 -0.80 -18.67
C GLY A 348 -8.88 -1.38 -17.76
N ALA A 349 -8.56 -2.46 -17.02
CA ALA A 349 -9.46 -3.05 -16.03
C ALA A 349 -9.78 -2.06 -14.90
N TYR A 350 -8.77 -1.33 -14.38
CA TYR A 350 -8.98 -0.30 -13.37
C TYR A 350 -9.91 0.81 -13.89
N ARG A 351 -9.66 1.35 -15.09
CA ARG A 351 -10.53 2.38 -15.69
C ARG A 351 -11.97 1.92 -15.86
N THR A 352 -12.16 0.66 -16.28
CA THR A 352 -13.50 0.08 -16.47
C THR A 352 -14.25 0.01 -15.15
N ALA A 353 -13.61 -0.52 -14.10
CA ALA A 353 -14.21 -0.58 -12.78
C ALA A 353 -14.40 0.81 -12.15
N TRP A 354 -13.46 1.74 -12.36
CA TRP A 354 -13.58 3.13 -11.93
C TRP A 354 -14.80 3.81 -12.57
N ALA A 355 -15.00 3.65 -13.88
CA ALA A 355 -16.17 4.18 -14.57
C ALA A 355 -17.48 3.59 -14.05
N ALA A 356 -17.49 2.28 -13.74
CA ALA A 356 -18.64 1.61 -13.14
C ALA A 356 -18.96 2.12 -11.72
N MET A 357 -17.95 2.56 -10.97
CA MET A 357 -18.08 3.13 -9.63
C MET A 357 -18.66 4.55 -9.63
N LEU A 358 -18.41 5.37 -10.67
CA LEU A 358 -18.80 6.79 -10.66
C LEU A 358 -20.29 7.01 -10.35
N LYS A 359 -21.18 6.24 -10.98
CA LYS A 359 -22.63 6.38 -10.82
C LYS A 359 -23.13 5.98 -9.41
N PRO A 360 -22.80 4.80 -8.86
CA PRO A 360 -23.17 4.44 -7.49
C PRO A 360 -22.42 5.25 -6.42
N GLY A 361 -21.15 5.60 -6.66
CA GLY A 361 -20.28 6.26 -5.69
C GLY A 361 -20.49 7.75 -5.54
N PHE A 362 -20.84 8.46 -6.63
CA PHE A 362 -20.97 9.92 -6.62
C PHE A 362 -22.40 10.42 -6.88
N GLY A 363 -23.36 9.52 -7.07
CA GLY A 363 -24.77 9.81 -7.34
C GLY A 363 -25.07 10.04 -8.82
N ASN A 364 -26.36 10.04 -9.19
CA ASN A 364 -26.77 10.48 -10.52
C ASN A 364 -26.45 11.96 -10.70
N THR A 365 -25.68 12.26 -11.72
CA THR A 365 -25.48 13.60 -12.28
C THR A 365 -26.72 14.09 -13.02
#